data_AF-A0A1E4TSC6-F1
#
_entry.id   AF-A0A1E4TSC6-F1
#
_cell.length_a   1.000
_cell.length_b   1.000
_cell.length_c   1.000
_cell.angle_alpha   90.00
_cell.angle_beta   90.00
_cell.angle_gamma   90.00
#
_symmetry.space_group_name_H-M   'P 1'
#
loop_
_entity.id
_entity.type
_entity.pdbx_description
1 polymer ?
#
loop_
_entity_poly.entity_id
_entity_poly.type
_entity_poly.pdbx_seq_one_letter_code
_entity_poly.pdbx_strand_id
1 'polypeptide(L)'
;MSSIDSPSSEVYEQQSDVLRETMWRIKHVLSERYHSHNNFINGDKTKLEEYLKDFKQRYLDSEQDVESQDWLDRLERFQYAIFGIPTSFEPDMVIDVNYVKGVRFMGELKFKRFNKDKQDELKDIVEFFSIFEAEPTQKGFDEAYEKIKQYRLTDHKVFTKNFDIELVQAFVENRLQYEVGNGNGNENENENENGKSL
;
A
#
# COMPACT_ATOMS: atom_id res chain seq x y z
N MET A 1 11.55 21.17 66.89
CA MET A 1 10.55 20.68 65.92
C MET A 1 11.33 19.92 64.87
N SER A 2 11.32 18.60 64.93
CA SER A 2 12.03 17.70 64.01
C SER A 2 10.96 17.13 63.09
N SER A 3 10.93 17.56 61.83
CA SER A 3 10.07 16.97 60.80
C SER A 3 10.50 15.51 60.62
N ILE A 4 9.57 14.59 60.86
CA ILE A 4 9.77 13.18 60.54
C ILE A 4 9.50 13.08 59.04
N ASP A 5 10.54 13.27 58.23
CA ASP A 5 10.48 12.90 56.82
C ASP A 5 10.39 11.38 56.79
N SER A 6 9.18 10.89 56.49
CA SER A 6 8.92 9.46 56.39
C SER A 6 9.70 8.92 55.20
N PRO A 7 10.51 7.85 55.33
CA PRO A 7 11.26 7.24 54.23
C PRO A 7 10.37 6.87 53.03
N SER A 8 9.07 6.68 53.27
CA SER A 8 8.07 6.49 52.22
C SER A 8 7.85 7.72 51.35
N SER A 9 7.87 8.94 51.90
CA SER A 9 7.66 10.19 51.15
C SER A 9 8.76 10.42 50.13
N GLU A 10 10.01 10.21 50.53
CA GLU A 10 11.18 10.38 49.66
C GLU A 10 11.19 9.35 48.51
N VAL A 11 10.77 8.11 48.77
CA VAL A 11 10.61 7.08 47.73
C VAL A 11 9.51 7.44 46.73
N TYR A 12 8.37 7.97 47.20
CA TYR A 12 7.29 8.42 46.32
C TYR A 12 7.68 9.67 45.50
N GLU A 13 8.44 10.60 46.09
CA GLU A 13 8.96 11.78 45.39
C GLU A 13 9.95 11.39 44.29
N GLN A 14 10.91 10.50 44.59
CA GLN A 14 11.85 9.97 43.59
C GLN A 14 11.12 9.25 42.44
N GLN A 15 10.10 8.45 42.74
CA GLN A 15 9.27 7.81 41.70
C GLN A 15 8.51 8.85 40.87
N SER A 16 7.97 9.90 41.51
CA SER A 16 7.28 10.99 40.82
C SER A 16 8.21 11.73 39.85
N ASP A 17 9.45 11.98 40.26
CA ASP A 17 10.44 12.65 39.42
C ASP A 17 10.87 11.79 38.22
N VAL A 18 11.08 10.49 38.42
CA VAL A 18 11.36 9.54 37.32
C VAL A 18 10.20 9.50 36.32
N LEU A 19 8.96 9.48 36.81
CA LEU A 19 7.77 9.53 35.95
C LEU A 19 7.70 10.84 35.17
N ARG A 20 7.91 11.98 35.83
CA ARG A 20 7.89 13.30 35.20
C ARG A 20 8.97 13.42 34.12
N GLU A 21 10.18 12.95 34.41
CA GLU A 21 11.28 12.93 33.45
C GLU A 21 10.94 12.04 32.25
N THR A 22 10.40 10.85 32.48
CA THR A 22 10.00 9.93 31.41
C THR A 22 8.91 10.54 30.53
N MET A 23 7.88 11.18 31.12
CA MET A 23 6.84 11.88 30.37
C MET A 23 7.41 13.00 29.50
N TRP A 24 8.39 13.75 30.03
CA TRP A 24 9.06 14.79 29.26
C TRP A 24 9.86 14.22 28.08
N ARG A 25 10.59 13.12 28.28
CA ARG A 25 11.30 12.41 27.21
C ARG A 25 10.34 11.87 26.14
N ILE A 26 9.22 11.28 26.55
CA ILE A 26 8.17 10.83 25.60
C ILE A 26 7.65 12.00 24.77
N LYS A 27 7.31 13.13 25.43
CA LYS A 27 6.85 14.33 24.74
C LYS A 27 7.90 14.84 23.74
N HIS A 28 9.18 14.85 24.12
CA HIS A 28 10.26 15.25 23.23
C HIS A 28 10.34 14.37 21.99
N VAL A 29 10.36 13.04 22.15
CA VAL A 29 10.43 12.08 21.03
C VAL A 29 9.20 12.20 20.12
N LEU A 30 8.00 12.40 20.67
CA LEU A 30 6.80 12.63 19.86
C LEU A 30 6.91 13.91 19.02
N SER A 31 7.42 15.00 19.61
CA SER A 31 7.65 16.26 18.90
C SER A 31 8.70 16.07 17.80
N GLU A 32 9.80 15.38 18.09
CA GLU A 32 10.88 15.13 17.13
C GLU A 32 10.39 14.29 15.93
N ARG A 33 9.59 13.24 16.18
CA ARG A 33 8.98 12.44 15.12
C ARG A 33 8.03 13.26 14.26
N TYR A 34 7.19 14.09 14.88
CA TYR A 34 6.29 14.98 14.15
C TYR A 34 7.05 15.96 13.26
N HIS A 35 8.10 16.60 13.78
CA HIS A 35 8.94 17.50 12.98
C HIS A 35 9.67 16.75 11.87
N SER A 36 10.20 15.56 12.13
CA SER A 36 10.86 14.73 11.11
C SER A 36 9.91 14.37 9.97
N HIS A 37 8.67 13.99 10.30
CA HIS A 37 7.63 13.71 9.32
C HIS A 37 7.26 14.95 8.49
N ASN A 38 7.06 16.09 9.13
CA ASN A 38 6.78 17.35 8.42
C ASN A 38 7.95 17.78 7.54
N ASN A 39 9.19 17.58 7.99
CA ASN A 39 10.39 17.87 7.21
C ASN A 39 10.51 16.94 6.01
N PHE A 40 10.01 15.71 6.08
CA PHE A 40 9.95 14.80 4.94
C PHE A 40 8.88 15.26 3.94
N ILE A 41 7.65 15.53 4.40
CA ILE A 41 6.53 15.96 3.55
C ILE A 41 6.83 17.29 2.84
N ASN A 42 7.37 18.26 3.58
CA ASN A 42 7.69 19.59 3.06
C ASN A 42 9.13 19.71 2.56
N GLY A 43 9.88 18.61 2.61
CA GLY A 43 11.30 18.56 2.30
C GLY A 43 11.59 18.60 0.82
N ASP A 44 12.86 18.38 0.52
CA ASP A 44 13.37 18.33 -0.83
C ASP A 44 12.83 17.09 -1.57
N LYS A 45 11.91 17.33 -2.51
CA LYS A 45 11.29 16.28 -3.34
C LYS A 45 12.30 15.50 -4.18
N THR A 46 13.49 16.08 -4.45
CA THR A 46 14.54 15.40 -5.20
C THR A 46 15.04 14.14 -4.50
N LYS A 47 15.11 14.14 -3.16
CA LYS A 47 15.52 12.96 -2.38
C LYS A 47 14.54 11.81 -2.51
N LEU A 48 13.25 12.11 -2.55
CA LEU A 48 12.22 11.08 -2.77
C LEU A 48 12.34 10.53 -4.20
N GLU A 49 12.55 11.39 -5.20
CA GLU A 49 12.74 10.96 -6.58
C GLU A 49 13.99 10.09 -6.76
N GLU A 50 15.10 10.43 -6.11
CA GLU A 50 16.32 9.62 -6.05
C GLU A 50 16.04 8.26 -5.42
N TYR A 51 15.34 8.22 -4.27
CA TYR A 51 14.97 6.97 -3.61
C TYR A 51 14.07 6.09 -4.50
N LEU A 52 13.07 6.68 -5.16
CA LEU A 52 12.19 5.98 -6.09
C LEU A 52 12.97 5.38 -7.27
N LYS A 53 13.94 6.13 -7.81
CA LYS A 53 14.81 5.67 -8.89
C LYS A 53 15.70 4.51 -8.43
N ASP A 54 16.31 4.64 -7.27
CA ASP A 54 17.17 3.60 -6.70
C ASP A 54 16.39 2.32 -6.40
N PHE A 55 15.18 2.45 -5.83
CA PHE A 55 14.30 1.31 -5.57
C PHE A 55 13.93 0.60 -6.88
N LYS A 56 13.50 1.37 -7.89
CA LYS A 56 13.17 0.85 -9.22
C LYS A 56 14.34 0.10 -9.83
N GLN A 57 15.53 0.69 -9.78
CA GLN A 57 16.72 0.06 -10.34
C GLN A 57 17.06 -1.25 -9.61
N ARG A 58 17.04 -1.27 -8.27
CA ARG A 58 17.30 -2.49 -7.49
C ARG A 58 16.32 -3.62 -7.82
N TYR A 59 15.04 -3.29 -8.00
CA TYR A 59 14.04 -4.29 -8.38
C TYR A 59 14.26 -4.82 -9.80
N LEU A 60 14.52 -3.93 -10.76
CA LEU A 60 14.72 -4.31 -12.16
C LEU A 60 16.03 -5.08 -12.38
N ASP A 61 17.10 -4.71 -11.68
CA ASP A 61 18.43 -5.31 -11.78
C ASP A 61 18.60 -6.52 -10.85
N SER A 62 17.59 -6.85 -10.03
CA SER A 62 17.67 -7.99 -9.11
C SER A 62 17.92 -9.31 -9.87
N GLU A 63 19.07 -9.92 -9.59
CA GLU A 63 19.41 -11.30 -9.95
C GLU A 63 18.62 -12.32 -9.13
N GLN A 64 18.17 -11.92 -7.93
CA GLN A 64 17.25 -12.72 -7.13
C GLN A 64 15.88 -12.78 -7.79
N ASP A 65 15.19 -13.89 -7.55
CA ASP A 65 13.82 -14.08 -8.00
C ASP A 65 12.91 -13.01 -7.38
N VAL A 66 12.39 -12.13 -8.23
CA VAL A 66 11.48 -11.04 -7.83
C VAL A 66 10.09 -11.54 -7.46
N GLU A 67 9.79 -12.80 -7.78
CA GLU A 67 8.56 -13.48 -7.39
C GLU A 67 8.69 -14.10 -5.99
N SER A 68 9.87 -14.03 -5.36
CA SER A 68 10.08 -14.50 -3.99
C SER A 68 9.31 -13.69 -2.95
N GLN A 69 8.88 -14.34 -1.86
CA GLN A 69 8.13 -13.70 -0.78
C GLN A 69 8.83 -12.46 -0.19
N ASP A 70 10.16 -12.45 -0.10
CA ASP A 70 10.90 -11.28 0.41
C ASP A 70 10.68 -10.04 -0.49
N TRP A 71 10.64 -10.22 -1.81
CA TRP A 71 10.35 -9.13 -2.74
C TRP A 71 8.89 -8.71 -2.68
N LEU A 72 7.96 -9.64 -2.52
CA LEU A 72 6.54 -9.33 -2.33
C LEU A 72 6.33 -8.45 -1.09
N ASP A 73 6.87 -8.88 0.06
CA ASP A 73 6.79 -8.14 1.32
C ASP A 73 7.43 -6.74 1.20
N ARG A 74 8.55 -6.63 0.45
CA ARG A 74 9.19 -5.32 0.20
C ARG A 74 8.32 -4.41 -0.64
N LEU A 75 7.70 -4.92 -1.70
CA LEU A 75 6.80 -4.15 -2.56
C LEU A 75 5.58 -3.66 -1.78
N GLU A 76 4.98 -4.52 -0.95
CA GLU A 76 3.85 -4.17 -0.09
C GLU A 76 4.20 -3.10 0.95
N ARG A 77 5.33 -3.24 1.64
CA ARG A 77 5.79 -2.23 2.61
C ARG A 77 6.12 -0.92 1.92
N PHE A 78 6.70 -0.97 0.73
CA PHE A 78 7.06 0.20 -0.04
C PHE A 78 5.82 0.96 -0.53
N GLN A 79 4.82 0.27 -1.10
CA GLN A 79 3.59 0.93 -1.56
C GLN A 79 2.84 1.60 -0.41
N TYR A 80 2.80 0.97 0.76
CA TYR A 80 2.16 1.54 1.94
C TYR A 80 2.95 2.74 2.48
N ALA A 81 4.27 2.59 2.67
CA ALA A 81 5.09 3.63 3.28
C ALA A 81 5.21 4.90 2.41
N ILE A 82 5.23 4.77 1.09
CA ILE A 82 5.45 5.88 0.16
C ILE A 82 4.14 6.44 -0.40
N PHE A 83 3.22 5.55 -0.78
CA PHE A 83 1.99 5.94 -1.47
C PHE A 83 0.74 5.83 -0.62
N GLY A 84 0.82 5.24 0.58
CA GLY A 84 -0.33 5.01 1.45
C GLY A 84 -1.27 3.93 0.93
N ILE A 85 -0.79 3.05 0.03
CA ILE A 85 -1.59 1.97 -0.56
C ILE A 85 -1.50 0.74 0.35
N PRO A 86 -2.57 0.32 1.05
CA PRO A 86 -2.58 -0.90 1.83
C PRO A 86 -2.58 -2.15 0.94
N THR A 87 -2.20 -3.29 1.51
CA THR A 87 -2.17 -4.57 0.80
C THR A 87 -3.57 -5.07 0.41
N SER A 88 -4.57 -4.82 1.26
CA SER A 88 -5.98 -5.14 1.02
C SER A 88 -6.80 -3.88 0.75
N PHE A 89 -7.78 -3.96 -0.16
CA PHE A 89 -8.72 -2.87 -0.36
C PHE A 89 -9.65 -2.75 0.86
N GLU A 90 -9.81 -1.53 1.34
CA GLU A 90 -10.66 -1.20 2.49
C GLU A 90 -11.75 -0.20 2.06
N PRO A 91 -12.99 -0.28 2.60
CA PRO A 91 -14.09 0.60 2.18
C PRO A 91 -13.86 2.09 2.42
N ASP A 92 -13.00 2.45 3.37
CA ASP A 92 -12.65 3.82 3.77
C ASP A 92 -11.35 4.33 3.12
N MET A 93 -10.79 3.56 2.17
CA MET A 93 -9.60 3.96 1.43
C MET A 93 -9.82 5.27 0.68
N VAL A 94 -8.89 6.22 0.87
CA VAL A 94 -8.90 7.49 0.16
C VAL A 94 -8.05 7.38 -1.10
N ILE A 95 -8.69 7.52 -2.27
CA ILE A 95 -7.99 7.58 -3.56
C ILE A 95 -7.63 9.04 -3.85
N ASP A 96 -6.37 9.38 -3.60
CA ASP A 96 -5.84 10.72 -3.85
C ASP A 96 -4.77 10.73 -4.97
N VAL A 97 -4.17 11.90 -5.19
CA VAL A 97 -3.11 12.07 -6.19
C VAL A 97 -1.89 11.18 -5.89
N ASN A 98 -1.58 10.93 -4.61
CA ASN A 98 -0.45 10.10 -4.22
C ASN A 98 -0.72 8.62 -4.47
N TYR A 99 -1.95 8.17 -4.21
CA TYR A 99 -2.42 6.84 -4.55
C TYR A 99 -2.27 6.56 -6.05
N VAL A 100 -2.78 7.47 -6.90
CA VAL A 100 -2.67 7.35 -8.36
C VAL A 100 -1.21 7.33 -8.83
N LYS A 101 -0.33 8.12 -8.21
CA LYS A 101 1.12 8.07 -8.48
C LYS A 101 1.71 6.70 -8.12
N GLY A 102 1.28 6.12 -7.00
CA GLY A 102 1.69 4.77 -6.59
C GLY A 102 1.25 3.71 -7.58
N VAL A 103 -0.01 3.73 -8.02
CA VAL A 103 -0.54 2.83 -9.07
C VAL A 103 0.32 2.93 -10.33
N ARG A 104 0.60 4.14 -10.80
CA ARG A 104 1.44 4.36 -11.99
C ARG A 104 2.86 3.86 -11.77
N PHE A 105 3.48 4.15 -10.63
CA PHE A 105 4.85 3.72 -10.33
C PHE A 105 4.98 2.19 -10.27
N MET A 106 4.09 1.54 -9.52
CA MET A 106 4.09 0.08 -9.34
C MET A 106 3.72 -0.64 -10.63
N GLY A 107 2.72 -0.13 -11.36
CA GLY A 107 2.35 -0.64 -12.68
C GLY A 107 3.52 -0.56 -13.67
N GLU A 108 4.21 0.59 -13.74
CA GLU A 108 5.39 0.74 -14.58
C GLU A 108 6.54 -0.18 -14.14
N LEU A 109 6.72 -0.37 -12.83
CA LEU A 109 7.77 -1.21 -12.26
C LEU A 109 7.58 -2.68 -12.65
N LYS A 110 6.38 -3.23 -12.42
CA LYS A 110 6.01 -4.60 -12.82
C LYS A 110 6.09 -4.76 -14.34
N PHE A 111 5.55 -3.80 -15.08
CA PHE A 111 5.60 -3.82 -16.54
C PHE A 111 7.03 -3.88 -17.05
N LYS A 112 7.93 -3.01 -16.58
CA LYS A 112 9.35 -3.05 -17.01
C LYS A 112 10.07 -4.34 -16.64
N ARG A 113 9.69 -4.98 -15.53
CA ARG A 113 10.32 -6.24 -15.10
C ARG A 113 9.91 -7.42 -15.98
N PHE A 114 8.63 -7.53 -16.33
CA PHE A 114 8.07 -8.71 -17.01
C PHE A 114 7.84 -8.50 -18.53
N ASN A 115 7.96 -7.26 -19.02
CA ASN A 115 7.79 -6.92 -20.44
C ASN A 115 9.11 -6.81 -21.22
N LYS A 116 10.17 -7.51 -20.81
CA LYS A 116 11.54 -7.32 -21.34
C LYS A 116 11.67 -7.44 -22.87
N ASP A 117 10.77 -8.18 -23.51
CA ASP A 117 10.83 -8.50 -24.95
C ASP A 117 9.91 -7.65 -25.83
N LYS A 118 9.07 -6.77 -25.27
CA LYS A 118 8.07 -6.01 -26.04
C LYS A 118 8.36 -4.52 -25.93
N GLN A 119 8.57 -3.84 -27.06
CA GLN A 119 8.67 -2.36 -27.16
C GLN A 119 7.31 -1.68 -27.00
N ASP A 120 6.54 -2.12 -26.01
CA ASP A 120 5.23 -1.59 -25.72
C ASP A 120 5.31 -0.69 -24.48
N GLU A 121 4.38 0.26 -24.37
CA GLU A 121 4.29 1.19 -23.25
C GLU A 121 2.85 1.28 -22.77
N LEU A 122 2.68 1.50 -21.47
CA LEU A 122 1.36 1.72 -20.87
C LEU A 122 0.87 3.14 -21.19
N LYS A 123 -0.34 3.25 -21.74
CA LYS A 123 -0.86 4.51 -22.32
C LYS A 123 -1.66 5.36 -21.35
N ASP A 124 -2.48 4.73 -20.52
CA ASP A 124 -3.37 5.41 -19.57
C ASP A 124 -3.49 4.67 -18.25
N ILE A 125 -4.20 5.30 -17.31
CA ILE A 125 -4.36 4.78 -15.95
C ILE A 125 -5.04 3.41 -15.89
N VAL A 126 -5.87 3.06 -16.87
CA VAL A 126 -6.56 1.75 -16.91
C VAL A 126 -5.53 0.65 -17.16
N GLU A 127 -4.61 0.89 -18.09
CA GLU A 127 -3.51 -0.04 -18.37
C GLU A 127 -2.55 -0.13 -17.17
N PHE A 128 -2.21 1.00 -16.53
CA PHE A 128 -1.39 0.98 -15.30
C PHE A 128 -2.07 0.23 -14.15
N PHE A 129 -3.35 0.45 -13.94
CA PHE A 129 -4.12 -0.21 -12.88
C PHE A 129 -4.21 -1.72 -13.12
N SER A 130 -4.42 -2.14 -14.37
CA SER A 130 -4.48 -3.56 -14.74
C SER A 130 -3.18 -4.31 -14.39
N ILE A 131 -2.02 -3.71 -14.67
CA ILE A 131 -0.72 -4.29 -14.29
C ILE A 131 -0.47 -4.18 -12.77
N PHE A 132 -0.91 -3.08 -12.16
CA PHE A 132 -0.78 -2.88 -10.72
C PHE A 132 -1.53 -3.95 -9.91
N GLU A 133 -2.78 -4.25 -10.27
CA GLU A 133 -3.62 -5.26 -9.59
C GLU A 133 -3.11 -6.69 -9.81
N ALA A 134 -2.43 -6.94 -10.93
CA ALA A 134 -1.90 -8.25 -11.25
C ALA A 134 -0.92 -8.76 -10.19
N GLU A 135 -0.94 -10.06 -9.94
CA GLU A 135 0.11 -10.70 -9.15
C GLU A 135 1.49 -10.38 -9.76
N PRO A 136 2.50 -10.04 -8.95
CA PRO A 136 3.85 -9.71 -9.41
C PRO A 136 4.63 -10.97 -9.83
N THR A 137 4.05 -11.75 -10.73
CA THR A 137 4.61 -12.95 -11.36
C THR A 137 4.52 -12.81 -12.87
N GLN A 138 5.34 -13.55 -13.62
CA GLN A 138 5.25 -13.55 -15.08
C GLN A 138 3.84 -13.92 -15.57
N LYS A 139 3.20 -14.90 -14.92
CA LYS A 139 1.84 -15.35 -15.27
C LYS A 139 0.81 -14.24 -15.04
N GLY A 140 0.83 -13.61 -13.85
CA GLY A 140 -0.09 -12.51 -13.54
C GLY A 140 0.08 -11.34 -14.52
N PHE A 141 1.32 -11.03 -14.87
CA PHE A 141 1.63 -10.03 -15.89
C PHE A 141 1.03 -10.40 -17.26
N ASP A 142 1.22 -11.63 -17.75
CA ASP A 142 0.72 -12.05 -19.06
C ASP A 142 -0.81 -11.99 -19.12
N GLU A 143 -1.51 -12.41 -18.07
CA GLU A 143 -2.97 -12.31 -17.97
C GLU A 143 -3.46 -10.87 -18.02
N ALA A 144 -2.81 -9.96 -17.29
CA ALA A 144 -3.15 -8.54 -17.30
C ALA A 144 -2.80 -7.88 -18.64
N TYR A 145 -1.69 -8.27 -19.26
CA TYR A 145 -1.27 -7.74 -20.55
C TYR A 145 -2.21 -8.17 -21.68
N GLU A 146 -2.74 -9.40 -21.65
CA GLU A 146 -3.78 -9.81 -22.59
C GLU A 146 -5.07 -8.99 -22.42
N LYS A 147 -5.50 -8.69 -21.18
CA LYS A 147 -6.63 -7.77 -20.93
C LYS A 147 -6.37 -6.39 -21.53
N ILE A 148 -5.14 -5.87 -21.42
CA ILE A 148 -4.75 -4.59 -22.03
C ILE A 148 -4.84 -4.64 -23.56
N LYS A 149 -4.41 -5.75 -24.20
CA LYS A 149 -4.58 -5.90 -25.65
C LYS A 149 -6.05 -5.85 -26.05
N GLN A 150 -6.93 -6.57 -25.33
CA GLN A 150 -8.37 -6.54 -25.60
C GLN A 150 -8.96 -5.13 -25.39
N TYR A 151 -8.52 -4.45 -24.32
CA TYR A 151 -8.90 -3.06 -24.06
C TYR A 151 -8.54 -2.14 -25.22
N ARG A 152 -7.33 -2.26 -25.78
CA ARG A 152 -6.85 -1.46 -26.92
C ARG A 152 -7.56 -1.75 -28.24
N LEU A 153 -8.12 -2.95 -28.41
CA LEU A 153 -8.91 -3.32 -29.60
C LEU A 153 -10.31 -2.72 -29.57
N THR A 154 -10.82 -2.47 -28.37
CA THR A 154 -12.06 -1.73 -28.17
C THR A 154 -11.70 -0.26 -28.37
N ASP A 155 -12.31 0.45 -29.33
CA ASP A 155 -11.93 1.81 -29.79
C ASP A 155 -12.18 2.90 -28.71
N HIS A 156 -11.63 2.70 -27.53
CA HIS A 156 -11.71 3.59 -26.39
C HIS A 156 -10.72 4.73 -26.58
N LYS A 157 -11.21 5.96 -26.40
CA LYS A 157 -10.33 7.11 -26.27
C LYS A 157 -9.47 6.92 -25.03
N VAL A 158 -8.15 6.98 -25.23
CA VAL A 158 -7.16 7.11 -24.16
C VAL A 158 -7.62 8.18 -23.18
N PHE A 159 -7.81 7.80 -21.92
CA PHE A 159 -8.31 8.74 -20.92
C PHE A 159 -7.25 9.80 -20.59
N THR A 160 -7.70 11.05 -20.42
CA THR A 160 -6.81 12.14 -19.99
C THR A 160 -6.59 12.09 -18.48
N LYS A 161 -5.43 12.56 -18.03
CA LYS A 161 -5.00 12.51 -16.61
C LYS A 161 -5.99 13.11 -15.60
N ASN A 162 -6.88 13.99 -16.05
CA ASN A 162 -7.85 14.66 -15.17
C ASN A 162 -8.86 13.69 -14.55
N PHE A 163 -9.10 12.54 -15.18
CA PHE A 163 -10.07 11.54 -14.70
C PHE A 163 -9.39 10.37 -13.98
N ASP A 164 -8.07 10.41 -13.75
CA ASP A 164 -7.35 9.28 -13.18
C ASP A 164 -7.87 8.87 -11.79
N ILE A 165 -8.15 9.86 -10.93
CA ILE A 165 -8.63 9.61 -9.57
C ILE A 165 -10.01 8.95 -9.62
N GLU A 166 -10.94 9.50 -10.41
CA GLU A 166 -12.31 8.99 -10.54
C GLU A 166 -12.32 7.57 -11.11
N LEU A 167 -11.48 7.29 -12.11
CA LEU A 167 -11.37 5.97 -12.72
C LEU A 167 -10.79 4.94 -11.75
N VAL A 168 -9.69 5.28 -11.05
CA VAL A 168 -9.09 4.38 -10.05
C VAL A 168 -10.08 4.13 -8.90
N GLN A 169 -10.77 5.17 -8.45
CA GLN A 169 -11.82 5.02 -7.44
C GLN A 169 -12.92 4.07 -7.90
N ALA A 170 -13.43 4.23 -9.12
CA ALA A 170 -14.42 3.31 -9.67
C ALA A 170 -13.91 1.86 -9.75
N PHE A 171 -12.64 1.64 -10.10
CA PHE A 171 -12.06 0.29 -10.12
C PHE A 171 -11.97 -0.33 -8.72
N VAL A 172 -11.53 0.44 -7.73
CA VAL A 172 -11.45 -0.01 -6.34
C VAL A 172 -12.84 -0.33 -5.78
N GLU A 173 -13.83 0.53 -6.03
CA GLU A 173 -15.22 0.32 -5.60
C GLU A 173 -15.83 -0.95 -6.24
N ASN A 174 -15.62 -1.15 -7.54
CA ASN A 174 -16.07 -2.37 -8.22
C ASN A 174 -15.42 -3.61 -7.60
N ARG A 175 -14.11 -3.55 -7.32
CA ARG A 175 -13.38 -4.67 -6.71
C ARG A 175 -13.94 -5.03 -5.34
N LEU A 176 -14.18 -4.04 -4.48
CA LEU A 176 -14.78 -4.23 -3.16
C LEU A 176 -16.16 -4.89 -3.26
N GLN A 177 -16.98 -4.51 -4.24
CA GLN A 177 -18.29 -5.14 -4.46
C GLN A 177 -18.17 -6.62 -4.86
N TYR A 178 -17.21 -6.98 -5.70
CA TYR A 178 -16.96 -8.38 -6.06
C TYR A 178 -16.55 -9.22 -4.85
N GLU A 179 -15.73 -8.68 -3.95
CA GLU A 179 -15.27 -9.38 -2.76
C GLU A 179 -16.40 -9.59 -1.74
N VAL A 180 -17.24 -8.57 -1.53
CA VAL A 180 -18.45 -8.68 -0.69
C VAL A 180 -19.48 -9.65 -1.28
N GLY A 181 -19.66 -9.63 -2.61
CA GLY A 181 -20.59 -10.52 -3.31
C GLY A 181 -20.21 -12.00 -3.22
N ASN A 182 -18.92 -12.32 -3.26
CA ASN A 182 -18.42 -13.70 -3.08
C ASN A 182 -18.36 -14.16 -1.62
N GLY A 183 -18.29 -13.23 -0.65
CA GLY A 183 -18.27 -13.56 0.79
C GLY A 183 -19.60 -14.09 1.34
N ASN A 184 -20.74 -13.70 0.75
CA ASN A 184 -22.07 -14.11 1.22
C ASN A 184 -22.60 -15.42 0.60
N GLY A 185 -21.81 -16.10 -0.24
CA GLY A 185 -22.23 -17.30 -0.98
C GLY A 185 -22.03 -18.64 -0.26
N ASN A 186 -21.29 -18.68 0.85
CA ASN A 186 -20.80 -19.95 1.44
C ASN A 186 -21.39 -20.34 2.81
N GLU A 187 -22.39 -19.62 3.33
CA GLU A 187 -22.97 -19.92 4.66
C GLU A 187 -24.32 -20.68 4.63
N ASN A 188 -24.88 -21.04 3.47
CA ASN A 188 -26.24 -21.60 3.40
C ASN A 188 -26.38 -23.06 2.90
N GLU A 189 -25.30 -23.85 2.79
CA GLU A 189 -25.41 -25.24 2.26
C GLU A 189 -25.29 -26.37 3.31
N ASN A 190 -25.12 -26.10 4.61
CA ASN A 190 -24.89 -27.17 5.60
C ASN A 190 -26.02 -27.43 6.62
N GLU A 191 -27.27 -27.04 6.36
CA GLU A 191 -28.40 -27.35 7.27
C GLU A 191 -29.51 -28.24 6.68
N ASN A 192 -29.31 -28.91 5.54
CA ASN A 192 -30.39 -29.72 4.93
C ASN A 192 -30.06 -31.18 4.58
N GLU A 193 -29.16 -31.82 5.32
CA GLU A 193 -28.99 -33.28 5.29
C GLU A 193 -29.00 -33.89 6.70
N ASN A 194 -30.11 -33.75 7.43
CA ASN A 194 -30.46 -34.69 8.51
C ASN A 194 -31.95 -34.59 8.82
N GLY A 195 -32.78 -35.14 7.92
CA GLY A 195 -34.22 -35.10 8.13
C GLY A 195 -35.03 -35.82 7.06
N LYS A 196 -34.60 -37.00 6.61
CA LYS A 196 -35.47 -38.00 5.97
C LYS A 196 -34.74 -39.34 5.79
N SER A 197 -34.91 -40.23 6.75
CA SER A 197 -35.07 -41.65 6.49
C SER A 197 -35.94 -42.25 7.59
N LEU A 198 -36.91 -43.03 7.10
CA LEU A 198 -37.99 -43.78 7.74
C LEU A 198 -37.68 -44.37 9.11
#